data_AF-A0A954DVN9-F1
#
_entry.id   AF-A0A954DVN9-F1
#
_cell.length_a   1.000
_cell.length_b   1.000
_cell.length_c   1.000
_cell.angle_alpha   90.00
_cell.angle_beta   90.00
_cell.angle_gamma   90.00
#
_symmetry.space_group_name_H-M   'P 1'
#
loop_
_entity.id
_entity.type
_entity.pdbx_description
1 polymer ?
#
loop_
_entity_poly.entity_id
_entity_poly.type
_entity_poly.pdbx_seq_one_letter_code
_entity_poly.pdbx_strand_id
1 'polypeptide(L)'
;MSLTLEQSPPASPPAPAAPPRRKRRTSALDTGGAMVWATAGSLSMCLVAIVGLLLLCFFKGSTTFWPQPIHEFELTDGTQVMGEVTRDELFTTEDGRELRRRLVRVGNYEFTGEHFRWITDDQIASESNPEWALMVERRQALERTQAGPFYGTPKALEVDGEAVATQPEEIWKRFNELHGESVDRQLERQDLEKHDVGATNRLSEEA
;
A
#
# COMPACT_ATOMS: atom_id res chain seq x y z
N MET A 1 -114.75 -37.36 40.44
CA MET A 1 -113.69 -38.38 40.27
C MET A 1 -113.10 -38.13 38.91
N SER A 2 -111.98 -37.39 38.87
CA SER A 2 -111.39 -36.89 37.63
C SER A 2 -109.89 -37.19 37.70
N LEU A 3 -109.49 -38.28 37.04
CA LEU A 3 -108.10 -38.65 36.79
C LEU A 3 -107.66 -37.89 35.55
N THR A 4 -106.60 -37.09 35.66
CA THR A 4 -105.88 -36.62 34.48
C THR A 4 -104.38 -36.69 34.72
N LEU A 5 -103.75 -37.46 33.84
CA LEU A 5 -102.37 -37.94 33.79
C LEU A 5 -101.30 -36.83 33.81
N GLU A 6 -100.23 -37.09 34.56
CA GLU A 6 -98.98 -36.32 34.53
C GLU A 6 -98.19 -36.70 33.27
N GLN A 7 -97.98 -35.73 32.37
CA GLN A 7 -97.21 -35.90 31.15
C GLN A 7 -95.73 -35.57 31.41
N SER A 8 -94.85 -36.54 31.17
CA SER A 8 -93.39 -36.37 31.26
C SER A 8 -92.89 -35.42 30.15
N PRO A 9 -91.98 -34.48 30.43
CA PRO A 9 -91.51 -33.52 29.44
C PRO A 9 -90.68 -34.20 28.33
N PRO A 10 -90.72 -33.68 27.08
CA PRO A 10 -90.02 -34.24 25.93
C PRO A 10 -88.50 -34.00 25.98
N ALA A 11 -87.74 -34.94 25.43
CA ALA A 11 -86.28 -34.88 25.32
C ALA A 11 -85.78 -33.64 24.56
N SER A 12 -84.70 -33.03 25.05
CA SER A 12 -84.08 -31.84 24.44
C SER A 12 -83.47 -32.15 23.06
N PRO A 13 -83.50 -31.19 22.11
CA PRO A 13 -82.95 -31.37 20.77
C PRO A 13 -81.41 -31.43 20.76
N PRO A 14 -80.79 -32.13 19.78
CA PRO A 14 -79.34 -32.24 19.68
C PRO A 14 -78.69 -30.88 19.36
N ALA A 15 -77.52 -30.63 19.96
CA ALA A 15 -76.76 -29.40 19.80
C ALA A 15 -76.34 -29.16 18.32
N PRO A 16 -76.30 -27.90 17.84
CA PRO A 16 -75.96 -27.59 16.47
C PRO A 16 -74.49 -27.92 16.15
N ALA A 17 -74.25 -28.49 14.96
CA ALA A 17 -72.92 -28.83 14.46
C ALA A 17 -72.03 -27.58 14.33
N ALA A 18 -70.79 -27.69 14.80
CA ALA A 18 -69.82 -26.59 14.78
C ALA A 18 -69.47 -26.17 13.33
N PRO A 19 -69.33 -24.87 13.05
CA PRO A 19 -69.04 -24.40 11.70
C PRO A 19 -67.63 -24.82 11.23
N PRO A 20 -67.42 -25.04 9.93
CA PRO A 20 -66.11 -25.41 9.40
C PRO A 20 -65.10 -24.28 9.62
N ARG A 21 -63.94 -24.61 10.22
CA ARG A 21 -62.82 -23.68 10.40
C ARG A 21 -62.30 -23.20 9.04
N ARG A 22 -62.56 -21.94 8.71
CA ARG A 22 -62.04 -21.29 7.49
C ARG A 22 -60.51 -21.23 7.56
N LYS A 23 -59.82 -22.00 6.71
CA LYS A 23 -58.36 -21.90 6.56
C LYS A 23 -58.01 -20.51 6.01
N ARG A 24 -57.40 -19.69 6.86
CA ARG A 24 -56.94 -18.34 6.52
C ARG A 24 -55.81 -18.49 5.50
N ARG A 25 -56.06 -18.15 4.23
CA ARG A 25 -55.01 -18.08 3.21
C ARG A 25 -54.14 -16.88 3.54
N THR A 26 -52.95 -17.12 4.11
CA THR A 26 -51.94 -16.09 4.30
C THR A 26 -51.45 -15.69 2.92
N SER A 27 -51.63 -14.41 2.58
CA SER A 27 -51.11 -13.84 1.33
C SER A 27 -49.58 -13.86 1.39
N ALA A 28 -48.90 -14.12 0.27
CA ALA A 28 -47.43 -14.11 0.18
C ALA A 28 -46.79 -12.74 0.51
N LEU A 29 -47.61 -11.75 0.85
CA LEU A 29 -47.26 -10.39 1.26
C LEU A 29 -47.70 -10.12 2.70
N ASP A 30 -47.44 -11.04 3.63
CA ASP A 30 -47.39 -10.68 5.04
C ASP A 30 -46.30 -9.61 5.18
N THR A 31 -46.70 -8.36 5.43
CA THR A 31 -45.86 -7.15 5.32
C THR A 31 -44.53 -7.26 6.07
N GLY A 32 -44.49 -8.04 7.15
CA GLY A 32 -43.26 -8.33 7.90
C GLY A 32 -42.20 -9.10 7.10
N GLY A 33 -42.61 -10.08 6.28
CA GLY A 33 -41.68 -10.83 5.44
C GLY A 33 -41.06 -9.96 4.35
N ALA A 34 -41.88 -9.17 3.65
CA ALA A 34 -41.41 -8.25 2.62
C ALA A 34 -40.40 -7.22 3.16
N MET A 35 -40.63 -6.70 4.37
CA MET A 35 -39.73 -5.72 5.00
C MET A 35 -38.38 -6.35 5.44
N VAL A 36 -38.37 -7.62 5.86
CA VAL A 36 -37.13 -8.36 6.15
C VAL A 36 -36.31 -8.60 4.89
N TRP A 37 -36.94 -8.99 3.78
CA TRP A 37 -36.23 -9.15 2.50
C TRP A 37 -35.69 -7.82 1.96
N ALA A 38 -36.44 -6.72 2.12
CA ALA A 38 -35.99 -5.39 1.72
C ALA A 38 -34.74 -4.93 2.52
N THR A 39 -34.74 -5.14 3.83
CA THR A 39 -33.59 -4.78 4.70
C THR A 39 -32.38 -5.67 4.46
N ALA A 40 -32.57 -6.99 4.29
CA ALA A 40 -31.50 -7.90 3.91
C ALA A 40 -30.91 -7.57 2.52
N GLY A 41 -31.75 -7.18 1.56
CA GLY A 41 -31.32 -6.71 0.24
C GLY A 41 -30.50 -5.42 0.31
N SER A 42 -30.97 -4.43 1.07
CA SER A 42 -30.24 -3.17 1.27
C SER A 42 -28.90 -3.39 1.99
N LEU A 43 -28.86 -4.24 3.03
CA LEU A 43 -27.62 -4.57 3.74
C LEU A 43 -26.62 -5.28 2.83
N SER A 44 -27.09 -6.24 2.03
CA SER A 44 -26.26 -6.95 1.05
C SER A 44 -25.69 -5.99 0.00
N MET A 45 -26.51 -5.05 -0.49
CA MET A 45 -26.07 -4.02 -1.43
C MET A 45 -25.02 -3.09 -0.81
N CYS A 46 -25.21 -2.66 0.44
CA CYS A 46 -24.21 -1.88 1.17
C CYS A 46 -22.90 -2.66 1.35
N LEU A 47 -22.97 -3.96 1.68
CA LEU A 47 -21.78 -4.80 1.82
C LEU A 47 -21.02 -4.90 0.49
N VAL A 48 -21.73 -5.12 -0.62
CA VAL A 48 -21.13 -5.14 -1.97
C VAL A 48 -20.48 -3.81 -2.30
N ALA A 49 -21.14 -2.68 -1.99
CA ALA A 49 -20.58 -1.35 -2.20
C ALA A 49 -19.31 -1.11 -1.36
N ILE A 50 -19.29 -1.52 -0.10
CA ILE A 50 -18.12 -1.43 0.78
C ILE A 50 -16.97 -2.26 0.23
N VAL A 51 -17.21 -3.53 -0.11
CA VAL A 51 -16.19 -4.42 -0.69
C VAL A 51 -15.67 -3.85 -2.01
N GLY A 52 -16.56 -3.35 -2.87
CA GLY A 52 -16.20 -2.71 -4.13
C GLY A 52 -15.32 -1.48 -3.93
N LEU A 53 -15.64 -0.64 -2.94
CA LEU A 53 -14.82 0.53 -2.59
C LEU A 53 -13.47 0.12 -2.02
N LEU A 54 -13.41 -0.88 -1.14
CA LEU A 54 -12.15 -1.41 -0.60
C LEU A 54 -11.25 -1.97 -1.70
N LEU A 55 -11.81 -2.75 -2.64
CA LEU A 55 -11.08 -3.26 -3.79
C LEU A 55 -10.57 -2.12 -4.68
N LEU A 56 -11.42 -1.13 -4.99
CA LEU A 56 -11.01 0.02 -5.78
C LEU A 56 -9.85 0.78 -5.13
N CYS A 57 -9.95 1.04 -3.81
CA CYS A 57 -8.87 1.65 -3.04
C CYS A 57 -7.60 0.79 -3.04
N PHE A 58 -7.73 -0.53 -2.88
CA PHE A 58 -6.59 -1.44 -2.92
C PHE A 58 -5.89 -1.41 -4.28
N PHE A 59 -6.62 -1.54 -5.39
CA PHE A 59 -6.04 -1.53 -6.72
C PHE A 59 -5.42 -0.17 -7.08
N LYS A 60 -6.12 0.94 -6.78
CA LYS A 60 -5.61 2.30 -7.04
C LYS A 60 -4.47 2.71 -6.12
N GLY A 61 -4.45 2.23 -4.88
CA GLY A 61 -3.37 2.47 -3.92
C GLY A 61 -2.14 1.63 -4.23
N SER A 62 -2.32 0.37 -4.63
CA SER A 62 -1.21 -0.56 -4.93
C SER A 62 -0.29 -0.02 -6.03
N THR A 63 -0.83 0.69 -7.01
CA THR A 63 -0.01 1.33 -8.06
C THR A 63 0.93 2.40 -7.54
N THR A 64 0.63 3.06 -6.41
CA THR A 64 1.51 4.07 -5.80
C THR A 64 2.72 3.44 -5.11
N PHE A 65 2.59 2.20 -4.63
CA PHE A 65 3.68 1.49 -3.97
C PHE A 65 4.58 0.72 -4.94
N TRP A 66 4.26 0.69 -6.22
CA TRP A 66 5.06 -0.04 -7.20
C TRP A 66 6.29 0.77 -7.60
N PRO A 67 7.51 0.23 -7.42
CA PRO A 67 8.72 0.93 -7.80
C PRO A 67 8.68 1.24 -9.29
N GLN A 68 9.01 2.49 -9.63
CA GLN A 68 9.14 2.90 -11.02
C GLN A 68 10.48 2.40 -11.58
N PRO A 69 10.57 2.15 -12.89
CA PRO A 69 11.86 1.84 -13.51
C PRO A 69 12.84 3.00 -13.29
N ILE A 70 14.10 2.64 -13.05
CA ILE A 70 15.20 3.60 -12.97
C ILE A 70 15.71 3.83 -14.39
N HIS A 71 15.73 5.09 -14.80
CA HIS A 71 16.22 5.52 -16.10
C HIS A 71 17.63 6.10 -15.95
N GLU A 72 18.50 5.78 -16.90
CA GLU A 72 19.80 6.41 -17.09
C GLU A 72 19.73 7.31 -18.32
N PHE A 73 19.97 8.60 -18.09
CA PHE A 73 20.01 9.65 -19.11
C PHE A 73 21.45 10.08 -19.34
N GLU A 74 21.92 9.96 -20.57
CA GLU A 74 23.13 10.63 -21.02
C GLU A 74 22.72 11.96 -21.66
N LEU A 75 23.14 13.06 -21.07
CA LEU A 75 22.83 14.39 -21.59
C LEU A 75 23.80 14.78 -22.69
N THR A 76 23.38 15.71 -23.54
CA THR A 76 24.21 16.27 -24.63
C THR A 76 25.44 17.03 -24.14
N ASP A 77 25.48 17.42 -22.86
CA ASP A 77 26.64 18.01 -22.19
C ASP A 77 27.64 16.96 -21.67
N GLY A 78 27.35 15.66 -21.82
CA GLY A 78 28.15 14.54 -21.34
C GLY A 78 27.87 14.14 -19.89
N THR A 79 26.92 14.79 -19.21
CA THR A 79 26.51 14.43 -17.86
C THR A 79 25.66 13.16 -17.89
N GLN A 80 25.94 12.20 -17.01
CA GLN A 80 25.07 11.06 -16.78
C GLN A 80 24.18 11.32 -15.57
N VAL A 81 22.87 11.13 -15.74
CA VAL A 81 21.86 11.30 -14.70
C VAL A 81 21.05 10.03 -14.59
N MET A 82 21.02 9.43 -13.40
CA MET A 82 20.21 8.25 -13.12
C MET A 82 19.12 8.61 -12.11
N GLY A 83 17.89 8.15 -12.37
CA GLY A 83 16.76 8.39 -11.46
C GLY A 83 15.41 7.92 -11.98
N GLU A 84 14.38 8.19 -11.19
CA GLU A 84 12.99 7.79 -11.49
C GLU A 84 12.23 8.95 -12.14
N VAL A 85 11.53 8.70 -13.25
CA VAL A 85 10.67 9.70 -13.88
C VAL A 85 9.37 9.82 -13.08
N THR A 86 9.18 10.95 -12.40
CA THR A 86 8.00 11.19 -11.54
C THR A 86 6.88 11.96 -12.23
N ARG A 87 7.23 12.76 -13.25
CA ARG A 87 6.27 13.57 -14.00
C ARG A 87 6.77 13.76 -15.43
N ASP A 88 5.84 13.72 -16.37
CA ASP A 88 6.06 14.05 -17.78
C ASP A 88 5.07 15.17 -18.15
N GLU A 89 5.56 16.23 -18.78
CA GLU A 89 4.76 17.40 -19.17
C GLU A 89 5.23 17.98 -20.50
N LEU A 90 4.26 18.34 -21.35
CA LEU A 90 4.49 19.15 -22.53
C LEU A 90 4.47 20.63 -22.16
N PHE A 91 5.44 21.39 -22.65
CA PHE A 91 5.49 22.83 -22.50
C PHE A 91 5.83 23.49 -23.83
N THR A 92 5.28 24.69 -24.04
CA THR A 92 5.61 25.50 -25.21
C THR A 92 6.77 26.41 -24.85
N THR A 93 7.87 26.34 -25.61
CA THR A 93 8.99 27.28 -25.46
C THR A 93 8.62 28.67 -26.00
N GLU A 94 9.43 29.68 -25.70
CA GLU A 94 9.21 31.07 -26.16
C GLU A 94 9.17 31.17 -27.70
N ASP A 95 9.90 30.30 -28.41
CA ASP A 95 9.88 30.18 -29.87
C ASP A 95 8.61 29.51 -30.44
N GLY A 96 7.65 29.13 -29.60
CA GLY A 96 6.40 28.47 -30.01
C GLY A 96 6.51 26.96 -30.31
N ARG A 97 7.68 26.33 -30.06
CA ARG A 97 7.85 24.88 -30.17
C ARG A 97 7.26 24.16 -28.96
N GLU A 98 6.55 23.07 -29.17
CA GLU A 98 6.18 22.15 -28.09
C GLU A 98 7.33 21.19 -27.80
N LEU A 99 7.77 21.17 -26.55
CA LEU A 99 8.80 20.28 -26.05
C LEU A 99 8.28 19.50 -24.85
N ARG A 100 8.84 18.32 -24.66
CA ARG A 100 8.55 17.47 -23.52
C ARG A 100 9.64 17.65 -22.47
N ARG A 101 9.22 17.80 -21.20
CA ARG A 101 10.11 17.83 -20.04
C ARG A 101 9.69 16.77 -19.03
N ARG A 102 10.68 16.10 -18.47
CA ARG A 102 10.50 15.07 -17.45
C ARG A 102 11.10 15.52 -16.13
N LEU A 103 10.34 15.40 -15.06
CA LEU A 103 10.82 15.61 -13.70
C LEU A 103 11.39 14.30 -13.19
N VAL A 104 12.72 14.24 -13.15
CA VAL A 104 13.45 13.07 -12.70
C VAL A 104 13.79 13.25 -11.23
N ARG A 105 13.36 12.31 -10.39
CA ARG A 105 13.82 12.19 -9.01
C ARG A 105 15.23 11.62 -9.05
N VAL A 106 16.19 12.51 -8.95
CA VAL A 106 17.61 12.18 -8.93
C VAL A 106 18.04 11.85 -7.50
N GLY A 107 18.98 10.93 -7.39
CA GLY A 107 19.62 10.59 -6.12
C GLY A 107 20.89 11.40 -5.95
N ASN A 108 21.74 10.95 -5.03
CA ASN A 108 23.14 11.39 -4.98
C ASN A 108 23.25 12.89 -4.65
N TYR A 109 22.33 13.44 -3.84
CA TYR A 109 22.27 14.86 -3.46
C TYR A 109 23.62 15.44 -3.02
N GLU A 110 24.46 14.64 -2.37
CA GLU A 110 25.80 15.04 -1.96
C GLU A 110 26.72 15.42 -3.14
N PHE A 111 26.49 14.82 -4.31
CA PHE A 111 27.23 15.09 -5.54
C PHE A 111 26.49 16.06 -6.47
N THR A 112 25.16 16.02 -6.49
CA THR A 112 24.32 16.77 -7.44
C THR A 112 23.74 18.05 -6.86
N GLY A 113 23.57 18.14 -5.54
CA GLY A 113 22.89 19.25 -4.84
C GLY A 113 21.37 19.33 -5.08
N GLU A 114 20.80 18.37 -5.80
CA GLU A 114 19.40 18.38 -6.24
C GLU A 114 18.75 17.03 -5.94
N HIS A 115 17.47 17.05 -5.53
CA HIS A 115 16.65 15.83 -5.38
C HIS A 115 15.74 15.58 -6.60
N PHE A 116 15.50 16.63 -7.38
CA PHE A 116 14.67 16.60 -8.57
C PHE A 116 15.28 17.48 -9.63
N ARG A 117 15.40 16.96 -10.85
CA ARG A 117 15.92 17.69 -12.00
C ARG A 117 14.92 17.61 -13.14
N TRP A 118 14.63 18.75 -13.75
CA TRP A 118 13.91 18.77 -15.01
C TRP A 118 14.90 18.48 -16.14
N ILE A 119 14.57 17.49 -16.97
CA ILE A 119 15.32 17.15 -18.18
C ILE A 119 14.37 17.29 -19.36
N THR A 120 14.75 18.09 -20.35
CA THR A 120 13.99 18.24 -21.58
C THR A 120 14.48 17.24 -22.62
N ASP A 121 13.61 16.80 -23.52
CA ASP A 121 13.98 15.75 -24.50
C ASP A 121 15.11 16.18 -25.45
N ASP A 122 15.33 17.47 -25.68
CA ASP A 122 16.45 17.99 -26.47
C ASP A 122 17.80 17.98 -25.72
N GLN A 123 17.77 17.83 -24.40
CA GLN A 123 18.98 17.64 -23.58
C GLN A 123 19.44 16.19 -23.57
N ILE A 124 18.62 15.23 -24.01
CA ILE A 124 18.89 13.80 -23.90
C ILE A 124 19.59 13.32 -25.16
N ALA A 125 20.84 12.91 -25.01
CA ALA A 125 21.61 12.26 -26.06
C ALA A 125 21.26 10.76 -26.16
N SER A 126 21.16 10.08 -25.03
CA SER A 126 20.75 8.68 -24.96
C SER A 126 19.95 8.39 -23.68
N GLU A 127 19.06 7.39 -23.74
CA GLU A 127 18.26 6.93 -22.61
C GLU A 127 18.32 5.40 -22.55
N SER A 128 18.60 4.85 -21.37
CA SER A 128 18.61 3.40 -21.15
C SER A 128 18.05 3.03 -19.78
N ASN A 129 17.65 1.77 -19.63
CA ASN A 129 17.17 1.21 -18.36
C ASN A 129 18.09 0.04 -17.97
N PRO A 130 19.17 0.30 -17.21
CA PRO A 130 20.11 -0.76 -16.85
C PRO A 130 19.43 -1.82 -15.99
N GLU A 131 19.64 -3.11 -16.32
CA GLU A 131 19.05 -4.23 -15.59
C GLU A 131 19.45 -4.22 -14.10
N TRP A 132 20.68 -3.79 -13.83
CA TRP A 132 21.27 -3.71 -12.50
C TRP A 132 21.24 -2.29 -11.91
N ALA A 133 20.36 -1.42 -12.39
CA ALA A 133 20.12 -0.15 -11.74
C ALA A 133 19.49 -0.40 -10.36
N LEU A 134 20.17 0.06 -9.30
CA LEU A 134 19.72 -0.10 -7.93
C LEU A 134 19.42 1.25 -7.32
N MET A 135 18.33 1.31 -6.56
CA MET A 135 18.05 2.37 -5.61
C MET A 135 18.46 1.88 -4.22
N VAL A 136 19.45 2.53 -3.61
CA VAL A 136 19.93 2.21 -2.26
C VAL A 136 19.68 3.42 -1.36
N GLU A 137 18.94 3.22 -0.28
CA GLU A 137 18.79 4.25 0.76
C GLU A 137 20.05 4.28 1.62
N ARG A 138 20.79 5.40 1.57
CA ARG A 138 21.99 5.58 2.39
C ARG A 138 21.56 5.88 3.83
N ARG A 139 21.88 4.97 4.75
CA ARG A 139 21.70 5.20 6.19
C ARG A 139 22.76 6.16 6.71
N GLN A 140 22.35 7.09 7.57
CA GLN A 140 23.25 7.93 8.36
C GLN A 140 24.09 7.04 9.29
N ALA A 141 25.30 6.70 8.86
CA ALA A 141 26.27 6.00 9.69
C ALA A 141 27.22 6.97 10.43
N LEU A 142 27.26 8.25 10.00
CA LEU A 142 28.05 9.32 10.59
C LEU A 142 27.23 10.62 10.57
N GLU A 143 27.38 11.48 11.58
CA GLU A 143 26.66 12.76 11.73
C GLU A 143 26.81 13.73 10.53
N ARG A 144 27.75 13.45 9.61
CA ARG A 144 28.07 14.30 8.45
C ARG A 144 27.46 13.85 7.13
N THR A 145 26.84 12.67 7.04
CA THR A 145 26.26 12.19 5.77
C THR A 145 24.78 12.53 5.70
N GLN A 146 24.35 13.17 4.61
CA GLN A 146 22.95 13.43 4.34
C GLN A 146 22.29 12.12 3.87
N ALA A 147 21.38 11.59 4.68
CA ALA A 147 20.60 10.41 4.33
C ALA A 147 19.76 10.68 3.07
N GLY A 148 19.60 9.65 2.24
CA GLY A 148 18.75 9.75 1.05
C GLY A 148 19.07 8.73 -0.04
N PRO A 149 18.29 8.76 -1.12
CA PRO A 149 18.39 7.79 -2.20
C PRO A 149 19.69 7.93 -2.97
N PHE A 150 20.32 6.79 -3.24
CA PHE A 150 21.42 6.64 -4.16
C PHE A 150 20.98 5.79 -5.35
N TYR A 151 21.20 6.27 -6.57
CA TYR A 151 20.99 5.48 -7.77
C TYR A 151 22.33 5.16 -8.42
N GLY A 152 22.52 3.91 -8.80
CA GLY A 152 23.70 3.47 -9.53
C GLY A 152 23.69 1.97 -9.81
N THR A 153 24.71 1.53 -10.53
CA THR A 153 24.95 0.12 -10.81
C THR A 153 26.06 -0.42 -9.88
N PRO A 154 25.90 -1.63 -9.32
CA PRO A 154 26.90 -2.22 -8.45
C PRO A 154 28.16 -2.56 -9.25
N LYS A 155 29.30 -2.01 -8.83
CA LYS A 155 30.59 -2.22 -9.50
C LYS A 155 31.44 -3.29 -8.81
N ALA A 156 31.47 -3.29 -7.48
CA ALA A 156 32.16 -4.26 -6.66
C ALA A 156 31.55 -4.29 -5.26
N LEU A 157 31.62 -5.44 -4.61
CA LEU A 157 31.39 -5.58 -3.17
C LEU A 157 32.74 -5.84 -2.51
N GLU A 158 33.07 -5.01 -1.51
CA GLU A 158 34.31 -5.11 -0.77
C GLU A 158 34.02 -5.40 0.71
N VAL A 159 34.77 -6.33 1.29
CA VAL A 159 34.75 -6.63 2.73
C VAL A 159 36.19 -6.47 3.22
N ASP A 160 36.38 -5.64 4.24
CA ASP A 160 37.71 -5.33 4.80
C ASP A 160 38.74 -4.87 3.75
N GLY A 161 38.25 -4.20 2.68
CA GLY A 161 39.08 -3.69 1.58
C GLY A 161 39.42 -4.72 0.50
N GLU A 162 38.91 -5.95 0.59
CA GLU A 162 39.08 -6.98 -0.43
C GLU A 162 37.81 -7.15 -1.26
N ALA A 163 37.94 -7.14 -2.59
CA ALA A 163 36.82 -7.35 -3.50
C ALA A 163 36.33 -8.80 -3.43
N VAL A 164 35.19 -9.01 -2.78
CA VAL A 164 34.56 -10.33 -2.61
C VAL A 164 33.61 -10.69 -3.75
N ALA A 165 33.17 -9.70 -4.55
CA ALA A 165 32.39 -9.89 -5.77
C ALA A 165 32.54 -8.70 -6.71
N THR A 166 32.53 -8.95 -8.02
CA THR A 166 32.64 -7.92 -9.08
C THR A 166 31.53 -8.00 -10.13
N GLN A 167 30.77 -9.10 -10.17
CA GLN A 167 29.61 -9.24 -11.04
C GLN A 167 28.34 -8.82 -10.28
N PRO A 168 27.43 -8.04 -10.90
CA PRO A 168 26.22 -7.54 -10.24
C PRO A 168 25.36 -8.63 -9.54
N GLU A 169 25.18 -9.78 -10.20
CA GLU A 169 24.44 -10.93 -9.66
C GLU A 169 25.07 -11.46 -8.38
N GLU A 170 26.38 -11.62 -8.39
CA GLU A 170 27.15 -12.13 -7.26
C GLU A 170 27.23 -11.10 -6.14
N ILE A 171 27.40 -9.82 -6.50
CA ILE A 171 27.35 -8.69 -5.56
C ILE A 171 26.01 -8.71 -4.83
N TRP A 172 24.89 -8.81 -5.54
CA TRP A 172 23.57 -8.82 -4.93
C TRP A 172 23.35 -10.03 -4.02
N LYS A 173 23.80 -11.21 -4.44
CA LYS A 173 23.73 -12.42 -3.62
C LYS A 173 24.52 -12.26 -2.32
N ARG A 174 25.81 -11.90 -2.41
CA ARG A 174 26.69 -11.73 -1.25
C ARG A 174 26.24 -10.59 -0.35
N PHE A 175 25.72 -9.50 -0.93
CA PHE A 175 25.13 -8.41 -0.18
C PHE A 175 23.98 -8.92 0.69
N ASN A 176 23.03 -9.68 0.13
CA ASN A 176 21.92 -10.22 0.91
C ASN A 176 22.37 -11.19 2.02
N GLU A 177 23.45 -11.93 1.81
CA GLU A 177 24.03 -12.81 2.83
C GLU A 177 24.69 -12.02 3.98
N LEU A 178 25.42 -10.95 3.67
CA LEU A 178 26.25 -10.20 4.65
C LEU A 178 25.54 -8.99 5.27
N HIS A 179 24.51 -8.46 4.62
CA HIS A 179 23.89 -7.18 4.99
C HIS A 179 23.23 -7.24 6.36
N GLY A 180 22.54 -8.34 6.69
CA GLY A 180 21.84 -8.50 7.97
C GLY A 180 22.78 -8.34 9.16
N GLU A 181 23.86 -9.13 9.19
CA GLU A 181 24.86 -9.04 10.25
C GLU A 181 25.54 -7.66 10.32
N SER A 182 25.75 -7.03 9.17
CA SER A 182 26.36 -5.69 9.10
C SER A 182 25.43 -4.63 9.71
N VAL A 183 24.13 -4.75 9.50
CA VAL A 183 23.12 -3.87 10.12
C VAL A 183 23.06 -4.10 11.63
N ASP A 184 23.09 -5.34 12.10
CA ASP A 184 23.05 -5.65 13.53
C ASP A 184 24.25 -5.06 14.27
N ARG A 185 25.47 -5.26 13.73
CA ARG A 185 26.71 -4.65 14.27
C ARG A 185 26.64 -3.12 14.30
N GLN A 186 26.03 -2.52 13.27
CA GLN A 186 25.87 -1.07 13.19
C GLN A 186 24.92 -0.54 14.26
N LEU A 187 23.81 -1.25 14.53
CA LEU A 187 22.86 -0.90 15.57
C LEU A 187 23.47 -1.04 16.97
N GLU A 188 24.21 -2.11 17.20
CA GLU A 188 24.97 -2.32 18.44
C GLU A 188 25.95 -1.18 18.68
N ARG A 189 26.72 -0.78 17.65
CA ARG A 189 27.65 0.36 17.76
C ARG A 189 26.93 1.66 18.16
N GLN A 190 25.77 1.94 17.57
CA GLN A 190 25.00 3.14 17.90
C GLN A 190 24.43 3.10 19.34
N ASP A 191 24.06 1.92 19.82
CA ASP A 191 23.57 1.75 21.18
C ASP A 191 24.68 2.00 22.20
N LEU A 192 25.87 1.42 21.97
CA LEU A 192 27.07 1.66 22.78
C LEU A 192 27.48 3.14 22.76
N GLU A 193 27.45 3.80 21.60
CA GLU A 193 27.80 5.21 21.48
C GLU A 193 26.84 6.12 22.27
N LYS A 194 25.54 5.86 22.23
CA LYS A 194 24.53 6.66 22.95
C LYS A 194 24.54 6.44 24.45
N HIS A 195 24.70 5.19 24.89
CA HIS A 195 24.52 4.84 26.30
C HIS A 195 25.83 4.83 27.09
N ASP A 196 26.91 4.25 26.55
CA ASP A 196 28.16 4.05 27.30
C ASP A 196 29.07 5.28 27.26
N VAL A 197 29.18 5.95 26.11
CA VAL A 197 29.99 7.18 26.01
C VAL A 197 29.35 8.31 26.83
N GLY A 198 28.01 8.44 26.77
CA GLY A 198 27.27 9.42 27.57
C GLY A 198 27.33 9.17 29.07
N ALA A 199 27.39 7.91 29.52
CA ALA A 199 27.54 7.56 30.93
C ALA A 199 28.94 7.86 31.46
N THR A 200 29.98 7.61 30.66
CA THR A 200 31.37 7.91 31.02
C THR A 200 31.60 9.43 31.13
N ASN A 201 30.93 10.22 30.28
CA ASN A 201 31.03 11.68 30.32
C ASN A 201 30.39 12.28 31.59
N ARG A 202 29.23 11.75 32.03
CA ARG A 202 28.61 12.17 33.30
C ARG A 202 29.49 11.89 34.52
N LEU A 203 30.15 10.74 34.54
CA LEU A 203 31.09 10.40 35.62
C LEU A 203 32.35 11.27 35.61
N SER A 204 32.73 11.83 34.46
CA SER A 204 33.90 12.70 34.33
C SER A 204 33.60 14.17 34.63
N GLU A 205 32.35 14.62 34.50
CA GLU A 205 31.92 15.98 34.89
C GLU A 205 31.62 16.11 36.40
N GLU A 206 31.37 15.00 37.10
CA GLU A 206 31.13 14.98 38.56
C GLU A 206 32.42 14.80 39.39
N ALA A 207 33.59 14.69 38.76
CA ALA A 207 34.92 14.53 39.39
C ALA A 207 35.76 15.81 39.31
#